data_AF-S9TN91-F1
#
_entry.id   AF-S9TN91-F1
#
_cell.length_a   1.000
_cell.length_b   1.000
_cell.length_c   1.000
_cell.angle_alpha   90.00
_cell.angle_beta   90.00
_cell.angle_gamma   90.00
#
_symmetry.space_group_name_H-M   'P 1'
#
loop_
_entity.id
_entity.type
_entity.pdbx_description
1 polymer ?
#
loop_
_entity_poly.entity_id
_entity_poly.type
_entity_poly.pdbx_seq_one_letter_code
_entity_poly.pdbx_strand_id
1 'polypeptide(L)'
;MIDKRVFMLAIVLVTILVSPLTAFAALTAPSLTVSSSNAACTLSWNAINGATGYDIYRNGNWYKWTNTLSYADTGLTNGSTYTYAVAAQNDKTSPVETSPQSASKACTPTASGGSTLPAPTLTISASNGTCSLSWNAINGATGYDVYRNGDWYKWISALSFSDTGLTNGTTYTYTVAAQNDTTTPVTTSPQSSSKTCKPVSGGTGGGFVVTEAQFNQMFPNRNPFYTYSGLVSALSSYPAFANTGSDTLKKQEAAAFLGNVAQESGHLRYIVELDTANYPFYCDNTSVLYPCAPGKQYYGRGPIQLSWNVNYGAAGAALGLPLLTNPDLVAQDSSVAWKTALWFWNTQSGAGTMTPHNAIVNGSGFGETIRSINGAKECNGLNPAAVENRVNFFTIFANLLGISTGNNLRC
;
A
#
# COMPACT_ATOMS: atom_id res chain seq x y z
N MET A 1 63.51 -95.08 -41.84
CA MET A 1 63.12 -94.39 -43.10
C MET A 1 62.18 -93.27 -42.75
N ILE A 2 62.45 -92.08 -43.28
CA ILE A 2 61.69 -90.84 -43.15
C ILE A 2 60.28 -91.04 -43.72
N ASP A 3 59.21 -90.57 -43.04
CA ASP A 3 58.33 -89.58 -43.67
C ASP A 3 57.51 -88.78 -42.65
N LYS A 4 57.49 -87.47 -42.91
CA LYS A 4 56.76 -86.43 -42.18
C LYS A 4 55.31 -86.46 -42.65
N ARG A 5 54.36 -86.27 -41.74
CA ARG A 5 53.13 -85.52 -42.04
C ARG A 5 52.46 -85.05 -40.75
N VAL A 6 52.59 -83.75 -40.58
CA VAL A 6 51.91 -82.85 -39.65
C VAL A 6 50.39 -82.98 -39.81
N PHE A 7 49.67 -83.12 -38.71
CA PHE A 7 48.26 -82.75 -38.63
C PHE A 7 48.09 -81.80 -37.44
N MET A 8 47.95 -80.52 -37.77
CA MET A 8 47.63 -79.43 -36.84
C MET A 8 46.20 -79.62 -36.32
N LEU A 9 46.06 -79.70 -35.00
CA LEU A 9 44.80 -79.53 -34.30
C LEU A 9 44.52 -78.02 -34.18
N ALA A 10 43.44 -77.54 -34.78
CA ALA A 10 43.02 -76.15 -34.64
C ALA A 10 42.41 -75.94 -33.24
N ILE A 11 43.16 -75.29 -32.34
CA ILE A 11 42.61 -74.71 -31.11
C ILE A 11 41.98 -73.38 -31.50
N VAL A 12 40.65 -73.28 -31.40
CA VAL A 12 39.93 -72.00 -31.46
C VAL A 12 40.24 -71.27 -30.15
N LEU A 13 41.27 -70.43 -30.19
CA LEU A 13 41.54 -69.46 -29.12
C LEU A 13 40.49 -68.35 -29.25
N VAL A 14 39.47 -68.36 -28.40
CA VAL A 14 38.61 -67.18 -28.21
C VAL A 14 39.48 -66.14 -27.53
N THR A 15 40.06 -65.24 -28.31
CA THR A 15 40.65 -64.01 -27.80
C THR A 15 39.52 -63.14 -27.26
N ILE A 16 39.29 -63.20 -25.96
CA ILE A 16 38.57 -62.14 -25.25
C ILE A 16 39.42 -60.88 -25.45
N LEU A 17 38.94 -59.98 -26.30
CA LEU A 17 39.40 -58.60 -26.32
C LEU A 17 39.08 -58.01 -24.95
N VAL A 18 40.05 -58.05 -24.04
CA VAL A 18 40.04 -57.20 -22.87
C VAL A 18 40.34 -55.80 -23.41
N SER A 19 39.29 -55.05 -23.76
CA SER A 19 39.44 -53.62 -23.99
C SER A 19 40.17 -53.06 -22.77
N PRO A 20 41.25 -52.26 -22.94
CA PRO A 20 41.89 -51.63 -21.81
C PRO A 20 40.80 -50.87 -21.07
N LEU A 21 40.62 -51.17 -19.78
CA LEU A 21 39.76 -50.38 -18.92
C LEU A 21 40.34 -48.97 -19.01
N THR A 22 39.66 -48.07 -19.71
CA THR A 22 40.02 -46.65 -19.69
C THR A 22 39.89 -46.24 -18.24
N ALA A 23 41.03 -46.12 -17.54
CA ALA A 23 41.05 -45.58 -16.20
C ALA A 23 40.41 -44.20 -16.30
N PHE A 24 39.21 -44.05 -15.73
CA PHE A 24 38.61 -42.74 -15.59
C PHE A 24 39.59 -41.91 -14.77
N ALA A 25 39.92 -40.70 -15.26
CA ALA A 25 40.78 -39.79 -14.52
C ALA A 25 40.11 -39.52 -13.17
N ALA A 26 40.86 -39.72 -12.07
CA ALA A 26 40.35 -39.50 -10.72
C ALA A 26 39.76 -38.08 -10.59
N LEU A 27 38.61 -37.96 -9.93
CA LEU A 27 37.95 -36.68 -9.72
C LEU A 27 38.87 -35.72 -8.95
N THR A 28 38.98 -34.48 -9.43
CA THR A 28 39.74 -33.43 -8.76
C THR A 28 38.90 -32.73 -7.69
N ALA A 29 39.56 -32.13 -6.68
CA ALA A 29 38.88 -31.38 -5.63
C ALA A 29 38.24 -30.10 -6.20
N PRO A 30 36.99 -29.77 -5.85
CA PRO A 30 36.37 -28.50 -6.23
C PRO A 30 37.02 -27.29 -5.54
N SER A 31 36.92 -26.12 -6.17
CA SER A 31 37.28 -24.83 -5.58
C SER A 31 36.06 -24.17 -4.95
N LEU A 32 36.01 -24.16 -3.63
CA LEU A 32 34.89 -23.61 -2.86
C LEU A 32 35.00 -22.08 -2.68
N THR A 33 33.87 -21.39 -2.82
CA THR A 33 33.64 -20.03 -2.37
C THR A 33 32.46 -20.00 -1.41
N VAL A 34 32.53 -19.18 -0.37
CA VAL A 34 31.46 -19.03 0.62
C VAL A 34 31.23 -17.55 0.87
N SER A 35 29.98 -17.12 0.84
CA SER A 35 29.55 -15.79 1.26
C SER A 35 28.55 -15.91 2.42
N SER A 36 28.65 -14.98 3.38
CA SER A 36 27.73 -14.91 4.51
C SER A 36 26.60 -13.92 4.24
N SER A 37 25.40 -14.25 4.69
CA SER A 37 24.27 -13.33 4.79
C SER A 37 23.53 -13.58 6.10
N ASN A 38 22.43 -12.85 6.34
CA ASN A 38 21.68 -12.99 7.57
C ASN A 38 21.16 -14.43 7.76
N ALA A 39 21.57 -15.07 8.86
CA ALA A 39 21.24 -16.44 9.21
C ALA A 39 21.53 -17.47 8.11
N ALA A 40 22.47 -17.18 7.20
CA ALA A 40 22.78 -18.07 6.08
C ALA A 40 24.23 -17.96 5.57
N CYS A 41 24.69 -19.06 4.99
CA CYS A 41 25.94 -19.14 4.23
C CYS A 41 25.62 -19.69 2.84
N THR A 42 26.03 -18.95 1.79
CA THR A 42 25.88 -19.38 0.41
C THR A 42 27.21 -19.92 -0.09
N LEU A 43 27.21 -21.19 -0.48
CA LEU A 43 28.34 -21.91 -1.03
C LEU A 43 28.23 -21.98 -2.55
N SER A 44 29.35 -21.85 -3.24
CA SER A 44 29.44 -22.04 -4.68
C SER A 44 30.80 -22.64 -5.06
N TRP A 45 30.81 -23.55 -6.03
CA TRP A 45 32.03 -24.23 -6.49
C TRP A 45 32.02 -24.47 -8.01
N ASN A 46 33.21 -24.70 -8.58
CA ASN A 46 33.33 -25.00 -10.01
C ASN A 46 32.91 -26.46 -10.31
N ALA A 47 32.46 -26.69 -11.55
CA ALA A 47 32.18 -28.03 -12.03
C ALA A 47 33.46 -28.87 -12.14
N ILE A 48 33.37 -30.15 -11.76
CA ILE A 48 34.42 -31.17 -11.93
C ILE A 48 34.01 -32.13 -13.04
N ASN A 49 34.90 -32.33 -14.01
CA ASN A 49 34.66 -33.25 -15.12
C ASN A 49 34.51 -34.68 -14.59
N GLY A 50 33.47 -35.40 -15.04
CA GLY A 50 33.15 -36.75 -14.57
C GLY A 50 32.34 -36.82 -13.27
N ALA A 51 32.14 -35.71 -12.56
CA ALA A 51 31.28 -35.69 -11.36
C ALA A 51 29.79 -35.70 -11.75
N THR A 52 28.98 -36.44 -10.99
CA THR A 52 27.51 -36.45 -11.10
C THR A 52 26.84 -35.70 -9.94
N GLY A 53 27.59 -35.40 -8.88
CA GLY A 53 27.15 -34.55 -7.79
C GLY A 53 28.28 -34.19 -6.83
N TYR A 54 27.92 -33.57 -5.71
CA TYR A 54 28.84 -33.03 -4.72
C TYR A 54 28.36 -33.30 -3.30
N ASP A 55 29.27 -33.80 -2.46
CA ASP A 55 29.10 -33.92 -1.03
C ASP A 55 29.52 -32.61 -0.35
N ILE A 56 28.63 -32.03 0.45
CA ILE A 56 28.86 -30.85 1.28
C ILE A 56 29.15 -31.34 2.70
N TYR A 57 30.24 -30.84 3.27
CA TYR A 57 30.64 -31.06 4.64
C TYR A 57 30.46 -29.78 5.43
N ARG A 58 29.87 -29.88 6.63
CA ARG A 58 29.69 -28.77 7.57
C ARG A 58 30.36 -29.13 8.88
N ASN A 59 31.22 -28.25 9.38
CA ASN A 59 32.00 -28.46 10.61
C ASN A 59 32.77 -29.80 10.61
N GLY A 60 33.28 -30.19 9.44
CA GLY A 60 34.05 -31.43 9.23
C GLY A 60 33.23 -32.71 9.03
N ASN A 61 31.91 -32.68 9.26
CA ASN A 61 31.04 -33.83 9.06
C ASN A 61 30.30 -33.75 7.73
N TRP A 62 30.00 -34.89 7.12
CA TRP A 62 29.11 -34.93 5.96
C TRP A 62 27.75 -34.33 6.36
N TYR A 63 27.23 -33.45 5.51
CA TYR A 63 26.00 -32.71 5.77
C TYR A 63 24.93 -33.01 4.72
N LYS A 64 25.28 -32.91 3.44
CA LYS A 64 24.30 -33.01 2.35
C LYS A 64 24.96 -33.32 1.01
N TRP A 65 24.24 -34.04 0.14
CA TRP A 65 24.60 -34.19 -1.27
C TRP A 65 23.74 -33.28 -2.16
N THR A 66 24.31 -32.78 -3.26
CA THR A 66 23.58 -32.04 -4.31
C THR A 66 24.18 -32.27 -5.70
N ASN A 67 23.36 -32.15 -6.74
CA ASN A 67 23.79 -32.12 -8.14
C ASN A 67 23.91 -30.70 -8.73
N THR A 68 23.74 -29.67 -7.89
CA THR A 68 23.94 -28.26 -8.25
C THR A 68 25.38 -27.81 -7.94
N LEU A 69 25.76 -26.65 -8.47
CA LEU A 69 27.07 -26.01 -8.21
C LEU A 69 27.02 -24.95 -7.09
N SER A 70 25.88 -24.83 -6.42
CA SER A 70 25.69 -23.92 -5.30
C SER A 70 24.69 -24.48 -4.30
N TYR A 71 24.82 -24.04 -3.05
CA TYR A 71 23.92 -24.39 -1.96
C TYR A 71 23.84 -23.25 -0.95
N ALA A 72 22.62 -22.91 -0.51
CA ALA A 72 22.39 -21.96 0.57
C ALA A 72 22.04 -22.74 1.85
N ASP A 73 22.94 -22.70 2.83
CA ASP A 73 22.70 -23.23 4.18
C ASP A 73 22.04 -22.13 5.02
N THR A 74 20.74 -22.29 5.30
CA THR A 74 19.91 -21.28 5.98
C THR A 74 19.53 -21.72 7.40
N GLY A 75 19.00 -20.80 8.20
CA GLY A 75 18.62 -21.09 9.60
C GLY A 75 19.81 -21.16 10.55
N LEU A 76 20.92 -20.54 10.19
CA LEU A 76 22.15 -20.48 10.97
C LEU A 76 22.07 -19.42 12.06
N THR A 77 22.69 -19.67 13.21
CA THR A 77 22.84 -18.65 14.26
C THR A 77 23.87 -17.60 13.84
N ASN A 78 23.47 -16.33 13.77
CA ASN A 78 24.37 -15.20 13.52
C ASN A 78 25.47 -15.11 14.58
N GLY A 79 26.68 -14.70 14.17
CA GLY A 79 27.86 -14.61 15.02
C GLY A 79 28.54 -15.96 15.31
N SER A 80 27.89 -17.10 15.01
CA SER A 80 28.51 -18.42 15.08
C SER A 80 29.27 -18.70 13.79
N THR A 81 30.52 -19.14 13.89
CA THR A 81 31.32 -19.53 12.72
C THR A 81 31.05 -20.99 12.36
N TYR A 82 30.71 -21.22 11.10
CA TYR A 82 30.56 -22.53 10.48
C TYR A 82 31.69 -22.74 9.47
N THR A 83 32.17 -23.97 9.33
CA THR A 83 33.15 -24.31 8.29
C THR A 83 32.55 -25.25 7.26
N TYR A 84 32.91 -25.03 6.00
CA TYR A 84 32.39 -25.80 4.88
C TYR A 84 33.51 -26.34 4.00
N ALA A 85 33.32 -27.54 3.47
CA ALA A 85 34.13 -28.13 2.42
C ALA A 85 33.23 -28.90 1.45
N VAL A 86 33.68 -29.10 0.21
CA VAL A 86 32.93 -29.86 -0.80
C VAL A 86 33.81 -30.89 -1.49
N ALA A 87 33.27 -32.06 -1.81
CA ALA A 87 33.94 -33.10 -2.60
C ALA A 87 33.06 -33.48 -3.80
N ALA A 88 33.67 -33.75 -4.95
CA ALA A 88 32.97 -34.24 -6.14
C ALA A 88 32.73 -35.75 -6.02
N GLN A 89 31.58 -36.22 -6.49
CA GLN A 89 31.19 -37.62 -6.47
C GLN A 89 30.77 -38.07 -7.87
N ASN A 90 31.11 -39.32 -8.24
CA ASN A 90 30.61 -39.98 -9.44
C ASN A 90 29.90 -41.28 -9.04
N ASP A 91 28.57 -41.26 -9.11
CA ASP A 91 27.68 -42.39 -8.81
C ASP A 91 27.51 -43.38 -9.98
N LYS A 92 28.14 -43.12 -11.14
CA LYS A 92 28.12 -44.02 -12.31
C LYS A 92 29.19 -45.10 -12.28
N THR A 93 30.06 -45.10 -11.25
CA THR A 93 31.09 -46.11 -11.04
C THR A 93 30.75 -46.94 -9.80
N SER A 94 31.18 -48.21 -9.77
CA SER A 94 31.12 -49.06 -8.59
C SER A 94 32.55 -49.53 -8.25
N PRO A 95 33.13 -49.13 -7.10
CA PRO A 95 32.54 -48.27 -6.08
C PRO A 95 32.35 -46.82 -6.55
N VAL A 96 31.47 -46.08 -5.84
CA VAL A 96 31.29 -44.64 -6.03
C VAL A 96 32.63 -43.96 -5.77
N GLU A 97 33.08 -43.15 -6.72
CA GLU A 97 34.32 -42.39 -6.56
C GLU A 97 34.03 -41.02 -5.94
N THR A 98 34.81 -40.66 -4.92
CA THR A 98 34.78 -39.34 -4.29
C THR A 98 36.15 -38.68 -4.40
N SER A 99 36.18 -37.41 -4.84
CA SER A 99 37.41 -36.62 -4.84
C SER A 99 37.89 -36.33 -3.41
N PRO A 100 39.15 -35.85 -3.23
CA PRO A 100 39.51 -35.12 -2.02
C PRO A 100 38.57 -33.93 -1.79
N GLN A 101 38.39 -33.52 -0.53
CA GLN A 101 37.63 -32.32 -0.18
C GLN A 101 38.36 -31.06 -0.63
N SER A 102 37.60 -30.01 -0.95
CA SER A 102 38.11 -28.66 -1.13
C SER A 102 38.82 -28.17 0.15
N ALA A 103 39.65 -27.14 0.03
CA ALA A 103 40.09 -26.39 1.20
C ALA A 103 38.86 -25.89 1.98
N SER A 104 38.88 -26.09 3.31
CA SER A 104 37.77 -25.67 4.17
C SER A 104 37.68 -24.15 4.22
N LYS A 105 36.46 -23.61 4.16
CA LYS A 105 36.18 -22.17 4.27
C LYS A 105 35.25 -21.89 5.43
N ALA A 106 35.62 -20.89 6.23
CA ALA A 106 34.78 -20.39 7.30
C ALA A 106 33.72 -19.42 6.76
N CYS A 107 32.56 -19.44 7.39
CA CYS A 107 31.49 -18.48 7.21
C CYS A 107 30.88 -18.16 8.57
N THR A 108 30.83 -16.89 8.90
CA THR A 108 30.16 -16.39 10.10
C THR A 108 28.98 -15.56 9.62
N PRO A 109 27.76 -16.13 9.56
CA PRO A 109 26.56 -15.36 9.27
C PRO A 109 26.52 -14.15 10.19
N THR A 110 26.42 -12.98 9.60
CA THR A 110 26.22 -11.74 10.35
C THR A 110 24.78 -11.36 10.19
N ALA A 111 24.19 -10.87 11.29
CA ALA A 111 22.97 -10.11 11.17
C ALA A 111 23.27 -8.99 10.16
N SER A 112 22.42 -8.85 9.15
CA SER A 112 22.57 -7.74 8.21
C SER A 112 22.56 -6.47 9.04
N GLY A 113 23.67 -5.73 9.06
CA GLY A 113 23.75 -4.44 9.74
C GLY A 113 22.57 -3.60 9.30
N GLY A 114 21.78 -3.13 10.26
CA GLY A 114 20.48 -2.54 10.00
C GLY A 114 20.55 -1.44 8.94
N SER A 115 19.78 -1.61 7.86
CA SER A 115 19.07 -0.45 7.33
C SER A 115 18.09 -0.07 8.44
N THR A 116 18.50 0.84 9.33
CA THR A 116 17.63 1.29 10.41
C THR A 116 16.46 1.97 9.75
N LEU A 117 15.27 1.37 9.84
CA LEU A 117 14.04 2.04 9.44
C LEU A 117 13.99 3.39 10.20
N PRO A 118 13.83 4.53 9.52
CA PRO A 118 13.66 5.81 10.20
C PRO A 118 12.36 5.81 11.02
N ALA A 119 12.33 6.61 12.08
CA ALA A 119 11.11 6.81 12.87
C ALA A 119 10.01 7.44 11.98
N PRO A 120 8.77 6.94 12.02
CA PRO A 120 7.65 7.58 11.36
C PRO A 120 7.36 8.96 11.93
N THR A 121 6.82 9.85 11.11
CA THR A 121 6.25 11.14 11.52
C THR A 121 4.78 10.93 11.81
N LEU A 122 4.40 10.93 13.09
CA LEU A 122 3.02 10.74 13.55
C LEU A 122 2.25 12.06 13.56
N THR A 123 1.06 12.02 12.97
CA THR A 123 0.02 13.04 13.12
C THR A 123 -1.21 12.42 13.78
N ILE A 124 -1.92 13.21 14.59
CA ILE A 124 -3.11 12.74 15.31
C ILE A 124 -4.18 13.82 15.29
N SER A 125 -5.43 13.41 15.10
CA SER A 125 -6.62 14.25 15.27
C SER A 125 -7.59 13.58 16.23
N ALA A 126 -8.27 14.40 17.04
CA ALA A 126 -9.26 13.94 18.02
C ALA A 126 -10.68 14.23 17.49
N SER A 127 -11.58 13.27 17.66
CA SER A 127 -13.02 13.45 17.47
C SER A 127 -13.80 12.78 18.61
N ASN A 128 -15.12 12.69 18.50
CA ASN A 128 -15.95 12.10 19.55
C ASN A 128 -15.58 10.64 19.80
N GLY A 129 -15.04 10.37 20.99
CA GLY A 129 -14.60 9.05 21.41
C GLY A 129 -13.57 8.39 20.50
N THR A 130 -12.84 9.17 19.70
CA THR A 130 -11.91 8.66 18.69
C THR A 130 -10.63 9.48 18.59
N CYS A 131 -9.50 8.81 18.40
CA CYS A 131 -8.24 9.39 17.97
C CYS A 131 -7.88 8.80 16.60
N SER A 132 -7.82 9.63 15.57
CA SER A 132 -7.38 9.24 14.22
C SER A 132 -5.89 9.54 14.07
N LEU A 133 -5.09 8.49 13.89
CA LEU A 133 -3.65 8.53 13.71
C LEU A 133 -3.32 8.35 12.23
N SER A 134 -2.32 9.09 11.74
CA SER A 134 -1.72 8.82 10.43
C SER A 134 -0.23 9.13 10.42
N TRP A 135 0.53 8.40 9.62
CA TRP A 135 1.98 8.51 9.53
C TRP A 135 2.49 8.34 8.11
N ASN A 136 3.69 8.87 7.83
CA ASN A 136 4.30 8.73 6.52
C ASN A 136 4.80 7.29 6.28
N ALA A 137 4.82 6.87 5.01
CA ALA A 137 5.42 5.61 4.63
C ALA A 137 6.93 5.61 4.90
N ILE A 138 7.45 4.48 5.39
CA ILE A 138 8.86 4.22 5.61
C ILE A 138 9.33 3.15 4.62
N ASN A 139 10.36 3.49 3.83
CA ASN A 139 10.90 2.57 2.84
C ASN A 139 11.50 1.33 3.54
N GLY A 140 11.10 0.15 3.08
CA GLY A 140 11.51 -1.13 3.67
C GLY A 140 10.68 -1.56 4.88
N ALA A 141 9.66 -0.81 5.30
CA ALA A 141 8.70 -1.26 6.31
C ALA A 141 7.59 -2.12 5.67
N THR A 142 7.20 -3.19 6.33
CA THR A 142 6.05 -4.04 5.96
C THR A 142 4.82 -3.75 6.81
N GLY A 143 4.99 -3.06 7.94
CA GLY A 143 3.90 -2.55 8.77
C GLY A 143 4.42 -1.65 9.89
N TYR A 144 3.54 -1.35 10.85
CA TYR A 144 3.80 -0.40 11.92
C TYR A 144 3.22 -0.87 13.25
N ASP A 145 4.03 -0.80 14.29
CA ASP A 145 3.61 -0.98 15.68
C ASP A 145 3.05 0.35 16.22
N VAL A 146 1.79 0.33 16.63
CA VAL A 146 1.13 1.44 17.32
C VAL A 146 1.19 1.20 18.82
N TYR A 147 1.65 2.22 19.55
CA TYR A 147 1.70 2.23 21.01
C TYR A 147 0.68 3.22 21.54
N ARG A 148 0.02 2.87 22.65
CA ARG A 148 -0.95 3.72 23.34
C ARG A 148 -0.57 3.79 24.81
N ASN A 149 -0.48 5.00 25.34
CA ASN A 149 -0.07 5.26 26.71
C ASN A 149 1.30 4.65 27.08
N GLY A 150 2.18 4.46 26.09
CA GLY A 150 3.50 3.85 26.24
C GLY A 150 3.54 2.33 26.00
N ASP A 151 2.40 1.65 26.06
CA ASP A 151 2.31 0.20 25.85
C ASP A 151 2.07 -0.13 24.38
N TRP A 152 2.59 -1.27 23.93
CA TRP A 152 2.25 -1.79 22.60
C TRP A 152 0.76 -2.08 22.54
N TYR A 153 0.09 -1.56 21.50
CA TYR A 153 -1.35 -1.69 21.35
C TYR A 153 -1.71 -2.60 20.17
N LYS A 154 -1.16 -2.33 18.98
CA LYS A 154 -1.55 -3.07 17.77
C LYS A 154 -0.54 -2.91 16.63
N TRP A 155 -0.42 -3.94 15.81
CA TRP A 155 0.27 -3.89 14.52
C TRP A 155 -0.68 -3.54 13.37
N ILE A 156 -0.27 -2.66 12.48
CA ILE A 156 -1.07 -2.11 11.37
C ILE A 156 -0.23 -2.08 10.08
N SER A 157 -0.74 -2.66 8.99
CA SER A 157 -0.10 -2.57 7.66
C SER A 157 -0.42 -1.28 6.89
N ALA A 158 -1.53 -0.63 7.24
CA ALA A 158 -1.93 0.66 6.67
C ALA A 158 -1.11 1.84 7.22
N LEU A 159 -1.23 3.01 6.58
CA LEU A 159 -0.58 4.26 7.01
C LEU A 159 -1.44 5.12 7.95
N SER A 160 -2.56 4.56 8.41
CA SER A 160 -3.49 5.23 9.30
C SER A 160 -4.21 4.22 10.19
N PHE A 161 -4.66 4.71 11.35
CA PHE A 161 -5.40 3.92 12.32
C PHE A 161 -6.34 4.83 13.11
N SER A 162 -7.61 4.44 13.25
CA SER A 162 -8.57 5.13 14.11
C SER A 162 -8.82 4.32 15.37
N ASP A 163 -8.35 4.83 16.51
CA ASP A 163 -8.64 4.25 17.83
C ASP A 163 -9.98 4.79 18.33
N THR A 164 -11.00 3.94 18.37
CA THR A 164 -12.39 4.29 18.69
C THR A 164 -12.79 3.77 20.08
N GLY A 165 -13.96 4.18 20.57
CA GLY A 165 -14.46 3.76 21.88
C GLY A 165 -13.72 4.41 23.06
N LEU A 166 -13.02 5.52 22.80
CA LEU A 166 -12.28 6.25 23.81
C LEU A 166 -13.21 7.11 24.68
N THR A 167 -12.88 7.25 25.95
CA THR A 167 -13.57 8.18 26.84
C THR A 167 -13.21 9.62 26.50
N ASN A 168 -14.22 10.44 26.18
CA ASN A 168 -14.04 11.88 25.99
C ASN A 168 -13.51 12.57 27.25
N GLY A 169 -12.71 13.62 27.06
CA GLY A 169 -12.04 14.34 28.14
C GLY A 169 -10.82 13.62 28.71
N THR A 170 -10.56 12.37 28.32
CA THR A 170 -9.37 11.62 28.73
C THR A 170 -8.25 11.85 27.74
N THR A 171 -7.06 12.20 28.22
CA THR A 171 -5.87 12.33 27.38
C THR A 171 -5.23 10.96 27.18
N TYR A 172 -5.01 10.58 25.93
CA TYR A 172 -4.24 9.42 25.50
C TYR A 172 -2.95 9.88 24.82
N THR A 173 -1.88 9.10 24.94
CA THR A 173 -0.63 9.34 24.19
C THR A 173 -0.39 8.23 23.20
N TYR A 174 0.19 8.59 22.04
CA TYR A 174 0.48 7.64 20.98
C TYR A 174 1.87 7.85 20.40
N THR A 175 2.50 6.74 20.05
CA THR A 175 3.72 6.68 19.24
C THR A 175 3.59 5.55 18.23
N VAL A 176 4.35 5.62 17.13
CA VAL A 176 4.36 4.60 16.08
C VAL A 176 5.80 4.24 15.72
N ALA A 177 6.10 2.96 15.51
CA ALA A 177 7.37 2.47 14.98
C ALA A 177 7.14 1.68 13.69
N ALA A 178 7.99 1.86 12.70
CA ALA A 178 7.99 1.05 11.48
C ALA A 178 8.63 -0.32 11.76
N GLN A 179 8.10 -1.35 11.12
CA GLN A 179 8.54 -2.74 11.28
C GLN A 179 8.76 -3.38 9.92
N ASN A 180 9.79 -4.23 9.80
CA ASN A 180 9.99 -5.14 8.69
C ASN A 180 10.02 -6.60 9.17
N ASP A 181 8.89 -7.28 9.04
CA ASP A 181 8.67 -8.68 9.43
C ASP A 181 9.28 -9.72 8.46
N THR A 182 9.80 -9.29 7.30
CA THR A 182 10.52 -10.17 6.36
C THR A 182 12.00 -10.35 6.70
N THR A 183 12.47 -9.65 7.75
CA THR A 183 13.84 -9.77 8.28
C THR A 183 13.86 -10.63 9.54
N THR A 184 14.99 -11.32 9.80
CA THR A 184 15.16 -12.17 11.00
C THR A 184 16.47 -11.81 11.74
N PRO A 185 16.44 -11.16 12.93
CA PRO A 185 15.25 -10.76 13.68
C PRO A 185 14.46 -9.64 12.96
N VAL A 186 13.18 -9.52 13.32
CA VAL A 186 12.31 -8.44 12.84
C VAL A 186 12.97 -7.10 13.15
N THR A 187 13.09 -6.24 12.14
CA THR A 187 13.68 -4.91 12.29
C THR A 187 12.60 -3.91 12.66
N THR A 188 12.77 -3.19 13.77
CA THR A 188 11.89 -2.09 14.22
C THR A 188 12.63 -0.76 14.24
N SER A 189 12.01 0.32 13.76
CA SER A 189 12.53 1.69 13.90
C SER A 189 12.47 2.16 15.36
N PRO A 190 13.15 3.27 15.70
CA PRO A 190 12.76 4.07 16.86
C PRO A 190 11.29 4.50 16.74
N GLN A 191 10.63 4.71 17.88
CA GLN A 191 9.29 5.28 17.93
C GLN A 191 9.29 6.74 17.45
N SER A 192 8.18 7.17 16.84
CA SER A 192 7.90 8.56 16.52
C SER A 192 7.94 9.45 17.78
N SER A 193 8.04 10.77 17.59
CA SER A 193 7.73 11.71 18.68
C SER A 193 6.32 11.46 19.22
N SER A 194 6.19 11.43 20.55
CA SER A 194 4.90 11.21 21.22
C SER A 194 3.91 12.32 20.88
N LYS A 195 2.67 11.92 20.59
CA LYS A 195 1.55 12.82 20.34
C LYS A 195 0.42 12.54 21.33
N THR A 196 -0.17 13.61 21.87
CA THR A 196 -1.34 13.52 22.74
C THR A 196 -2.62 13.65 21.93
N CYS A 197 -3.63 12.87 22.26
CA CYS A 197 -4.98 13.04 21.77
C CYS A 197 -5.96 13.02 22.94
N LYS A 198 -6.84 14.00 22.98
CA LYS A 198 -7.90 14.12 23.97
C LYS A 198 -9.24 14.15 23.23
N PRO A 199 -9.91 13.00 23.05
CA PRO A 199 -11.24 12.96 22.46
C PRO A 199 -12.18 13.90 23.21
N VAL A 200 -13.06 14.60 22.50
CA VAL A 200 -13.99 15.56 23.08
C VAL A 200 -15.40 15.26 22.60
N SER A 201 -16.37 15.24 23.51
CA SER A 201 -17.78 15.14 23.14
C SER A 201 -18.21 16.49 22.57
N GLY A 202 -18.53 16.55 21.27
CA GLY A 202 -19.13 17.75 20.67
C GLY A 202 -18.16 18.91 20.38
N GLY A 203 -16.86 18.67 20.30
CA GLY A 203 -15.91 19.68 19.82
C GLY A 203 -15.98 19.85 18.30
N THR A 204 -16.02 21.10 17.84
CA THR A 204 -15.72 21.51 16.46
C THR A 204 -14.29 21.08 16.13
N GLY A 205 -14.10 19.87 15.61
CA GLY A 205 -12.78 19.37 15.23
C GLY A 205 -12.08 20.41 14.35
N GLY A 206 -10.99 21.00 14.84
CA GLY A 206 -10.21 22.02 14.11
C GLY A 206 -10.90 23.36 13.86
N GLY A 207 -12.00 23.70 14.54
CA GLY A 207 -12.74 24.95 14.29
C GLY A 207 -13.78 24.86 13.16
N PHE A 208 -14.10 23.66 12.68
CA PHE A 208 -15.17 23.48 11.69
C PHE A 208 -16.56 23.78 12.27
N VAL A 209 -17.40 24.49 11.52
CA VAL A 209 -18.71 24.98 12.00
C VAL A 209 -19.80 23.90 12.11
N VAL A 210 -19.56 22.69 11.62
CA VAL A 210 -20.45 21.53 11.78
C VAL A 210 -19.85 20.58 12.79
N THR A 211 -20.54 20.33 13.90
CA THR A 211 -20.12 19.35 14.90
C THR A 211 -20.31 17.92 14.40
N GLU A 212 -19.62 16.95 15.01
CA GLU A 212 -19.83 15.54 14.69
C GLU A 212 -21.27 15.08 14.93
N ALA A 213 -21.92 15.59 15.99
CA ALA A 213 -23.32 15.30 16.27
C ALA A 213 -24.24 15.79 15.15
N GLN A 214 -24.02 17.01 14.65
CA GLN A 214 -24.77 17.54 13.51
C GLN A 214 -24.46 16.75 12.23
N PHE A 215 -23.20 16.41 11.97
CA PHE A 215 -22.84 15.57 10.83
C PHE A 215 -23.54 14.19 10.88
N ASN A 216 -23.61 13.57 12.06
CA ASN A 216 -24.33 12.31 12.25
C ASN A 216 -25.85 12.46 12.04
N GLN A 217 -26.44 13.61 12.40
CA GLN A 217 -27.84 13.92 12.13
C GLN A 217 -28.11 14.20 10.64
N MET A 218 -27.16 14.83 9.94
CA MET A 218 -27.23 15.05 8.49
C MET A 218 -27.14 13.72 7.72
N PHE A 219 -26.33 12.78 8.22
CA PHE A 219 -26.03 11.52 7.54
C PHE A 219 -26.18 10.29 8.47
N PRO A 220 -27.41 9.96 8.90
CA PRO A 220 -27.66 8.91 9.89
C PRO A 220 -27.39 7.49 9.36
N ASN A 221 -27.53 7.29 8.05
CA ASN A 221 -27.38 5.98 7.39
C ASN A 221 -26.16 5.91 6.48
N ARG A 222 -25.16 6.77 6.68
CA ARG A 222 -23.96 6.79 5.82
C ARG A 222 -23.18 5.49 5.92
N ASN A 223 -22.45 5.18 4.85
CA ASN A 223 -21.44 4.16 4.87
C ASN A 223 -20.34 4.53 5.90
N PRO A 224 -19.89 3.60 6.76
CA PRO A 224 -18.82 3.84 7.74
C PRO A 224 -17.51 4.38 7.15
N PHE A 225 -17.28 4.16 5.85
CA PHE A 225 -16.19 4.79 5.10
C PHE A 225 -16.14 6.31 5.25
N TYR A 226 -17.30 6.99 5.28
CA TYR A 226 -17.38 8.44 5.39
C TYR A 226 -17.35 8.87 6.85
N THR A 227 -16.14 9.06 7.38
CA THR A 227 -15.94 9.46 8.77
C THR A 227 -15.96 10.99 8.91
N TYR A 228 -16.47 11.48 10.05
CA TYR A 228 -16.38 12.91 10.39
C TYR A 228 -14.92 13.33 10.57
N SER A 229 -14.08 12.48 11.18
CA SER A 229 -12.65 12.73 11.32
C SER A 229 -11.92 12.81 9.97
N GLY A 230 -12.34 12.01 8.98
CA GLY A 230 -11.85 12.10 7.61
C GLY A 230 -12.15 13.46 6.97
N LEU A 231 -13.38 13.98 7.14
CA LEU A 231 -13.78 15.30 6.67
C LEU A 231 -12.95 16.39 7.36
N VAL A 232 -12.91 16.39 8.69
CA VAL A 232 -12.16 17.38 9.48
C VAL A 232 -10.66 17.38 9.11
N SER A 233 -10.06 16.21 8.93
CA SER A 233 -8.65 16.09 8.55
C SER A 233 -8.38 16.59 7.12
N ALA A 234 -9.38 16.61 6.25
CA ALA A 234 -9.26 17.14 4.89
C ALA A 234 -9.37 18.68 4.83
N LEU A 235 -9.95 19.34 5.84
CA LEU A 235 -10.16 20.80 5.84
C LEU A 235 -8.87 21.60 5.71
N SER A 236 -7.74 21.08 6.22
CA SER A 236 -6.45 21.76 6.12
C SER A 236 -5.95 21.90 4.68
N SER A 237 -6.48 21.11 3.73
CA SER A 237 -6.18 21.26 2.30
C SER A 237 -6.80 22.54 1.71
N TYR A 238 -7.85 23.09 2.33
CA TYR A 238 -8.53 24.31 1.89
C TYR A 238 -8.91 25.18 3.10
N PRO A 239 -7.96 25.92 3.71
CA PRO A 239 -8.19 26.63 4.98
C PRO A 239 -9.27 27.74 4.95
N ALA A 240 -9.66 28.20 3.76
CA ALA A 240 -10.72 29.20 3.56
C ALA A 240 -12.13 28.59 3.56
N PHE A 241 -12.26 27.29 3.27
CA PHE A 241 -13.54 26.60 3.22
C PHE A 241 -14.23 26.61 4.58
N ALA A 242 -15.49 27.05 4.61
CA ALA A 242 -16.31 27.20 5.81
C ALA A 242 -15.61 28.01 6.92
N ASN A 243 -14.69 28.90 6.52
CA ASN A 243 -13.89 29.73 7.41
C ASN A 243 -13.74 31.18 6.89
N THR A 244 -14.49 31.55 5.85
CA THR A 244 -14.48 32.89 5.26
C THR A 244 -15.78 33.63 5.57
N GLY A 245 -15.66 34.91 5.97
CA GLY A 245 -16.79 35.77 6.29
C GLY A 245 -17.43 35.53 7.66
N SER A 246 -18.72 35.85 7.80
CA SER A 246 -19.47 35.73 9.06
C SER A 246 -19.74 34.28 9.43
N ASP A 247 -20.05 34.00 10.70
CA ASP A 247 -20.39 32.63 11.13
C ASP A 247 -21.63 32.07 10.43
N THR A 248 -22.58 32.93 10.06
CA THR A 248 -23.70 32.56 9.19
C THR A 248 -23.21 32.09 7.84
N LEU A 249 -22.29 32.82 7.21
CA LEU A 249 -21.75 32.49 5.89
C LEU A 249 -20.94 31.19 5.91
N LYS A 250 -20.11 31.00 6.94
CA LYS A 250 -19.36 29.76 7.15
C LYS A 250 -20.29 28.55 7.25
N LYS A 251 -21.38 28.68 8.02
CA LYS A 251 -22.40 27.62 8.16
C LYS A 251 -23.20 27.41 6.88
N GLN A 252 -23.53 28.49 6.15
CA GLN A 252 -24.18 28.40 4.83
C GLN A 252 -23.30 27.60 3.86
N GLU A 253 -22.00 27.90 3.81
CA GLU A 253 -21.08 27.18 2.93
C GLU A 253 -20.98 25.71 3.31
N ALA A 254 -20.82 25.39 4.60
CA ALA A 254 -20.76 24.01 5.06
C ALA A 254 -22.05 23.25 4.76
N ALA A 255 -23.23 23.86 5.00
CA ALA A 255 -24.52 23.25 4.68
C ALA A 255 -24.71 23.07 3.17
N ALA A 256 -24.27 24.03 2.35
CA ALA A 256 -24.35 23.96 0.89
C ALA A 256 -23.46 22.84 0.32
N PHE A 257 -22.22 22.73 0.82
CA PHE A 257 -21.32 21.65 0.46
C PHE A 257 -21.90 20.28 0.83
N LEU A 258 -22.32 20.11 2.08
CA LEU A 258 -22.87 18.84 2.56
C LEU A 258 -24.20 18.50 1.88
N GLY A 259 -25.03 19.49 1.56
CA GLY A 259 -26.29 19.31 0.83
C GLY A 259 -26.07 18.77 -0.58
N ASN A 260 -25.07 19.27 -1.30
CA ASN A 260 -24.68 18.71 -2.59
C ASN A 260 -24.08 17.31 -2.46
N VAL A 261 -23.22 17.08 -1.46
CA VAL A 261 -22.68 15.75 -1.15
C VAL A 261 -23.80 14.74 -0.89
N ALA A 262 -24.88 15.14 -0.20
CA ALA A 262 -26.03 14.27 0.02
C ALA A 262 -26.72 13.84 -1.29
N GLN A 263 -26.81 14.74 -2.27
CA GLN A 263 -27.34 14.42 -3.59
C GLN A 263 -26.41 13.45 -4.36
N GLU A 264 -25.11 13.75 -4.44
CA GLU A 264 -24.17 12.97 -5.25
C GLU A 264 -23.98 11.53 -4.75
N SER A 265 -23.90 11.34 -3.45
CA SER A 265 -23.53 10.07 -2.82
C SER A 265 -24.71 9.30 -2.24
N GLY A 266 -25.93 9.78 -2.48
CA GLY A 266 -27.15 9.22 -1.89
C GLY A 266 -27.13 9.28 -0.36
N HIS A 267 -26.81 10.44 0.22
CA HIS A 267 -26.57 10.66 1.66
C HIS A 267 -25.40 9.85 2.20
N LEU A 268 -24.27 9.85 1.48
CA LEU A 268 -23.05 9.14 1.83
C LEU A 268 -23.25 7.61 1.98
N ARG A 269 -24.27 7.04 1.36
CA ARG A 269 -24.47 5.58 1.35
C ARG A 269 -23.55 4.88 0.36
N TYR A 270 -23.20 5.56 -0.71
CA TYR A 270 -22.44 4.99 -1.81
C TYR A 270 -21.04 5.61 -1.90
N ILE A 271 -20.03 4.74 -1.98
CA ILE A 271 -18.62 5.13 -2.15
C ILE A 271 -18.27 5.27 -3.62
N VAL A 272 -18.89 4.44 -4.45
CA VAL A 272 -18.64 4.33 -5.89
C VAL A 272 -19.96 4.46 -6.64
N GLU A 273 -19.88 4.90 -7.89
CA GLU A 273 -21.00 4.94 -8.83
C GLU A 273 -21.69 3.58 -8.93
N LEU A 274 -23.02 3.57 -8.87
CA LEU A 274 -23.79 2.31 -8.88
C LEU A 274 -23.92 1.70 -10.27
N ASP A 275 -23.99 2.54 -11.30
CA ASP A 275 -24.17 2.07 -12.67
C ASP A 275 -22.83 1.62 -13.26
N THR A 276 -22.48 0.37 -13.00
CA THR A 276 -21.22 -0.23 -13.46
C THR A 276 -21.11 -0.29 -14.99
N ALA A 277 -22.23 -0.18 -15.72
CA ALA A 277 -22.20 -0.13 -17.18
C ALA A 277 -21.49 1.13 -17.71
N ASN A 278 -21.48 2.22 -16.93
CA ASN A 278 -20.84 3.47 -17.33
C ASN A 278 -19.34 3.52 -17.05
N TYR A 279 -18.80 2.58 -16.26
CA TYR A 279 -17.41 2.63 -15.80
C TYR A 279 -16.37 2.78 -16.93
N PRO A 280 -16.52 2.11 -18.09
CA PRO A 280 -15.57 2.25 -19.19
C PRO A 280 -15.57 3.62 -19.88
N PHE A 281 -16.62 4.43 -19.72
CA PHE A 281 -16.78 5.69 -20.47
C PHE A 281 -15.99 6.87 -19.89
N TYR A 282 -15.55 6.78 -18.64
CA TYR A 282 -14.89 7.89 -17.94
C TYR A 282 -13.39 8.03 -18.28
N CYS A 283 -12.99 7.58 -19.47
CA CYS A 283 -11.65 7.76 -20.00
C CYS A 283 -11.70 8.65 -21.25
N ASP A 284 -11.31 9.91 -21.08
CA ASP A 284 -11.02 10.81 -22.19
C ASP A 284 -9.63 10.48 -22.76
N ASN A 285 -9.64 9.67 -23.81
CA ASN A 285 -8.44 9.28 -24.55
C ASN A 285 -7.78 10.44 -25.32
N THR A 286 -8.40 11.61 -25.39
CA THR A 286 -7.84 12.79 -26.06
C THR A 286 -7.00 13.65 -25.13
N SER A 287 -7.08 13.43 -23.80
CA SER A 287 -6.31 14.20 -22.84
C SER A 287 -4.83 13.86 -22.88
N VAL A 288 -4.02 14.82 -23.35
CA VAL A 288 -2.55 14.72 -23.34
C VAL A 288 -1.98 14.99 -21.95
N LEU A 289 -2.61 15.87 -21.16
CA LEU A 289 -2.11 16.27 -19.85
C LEU A 289 -2.38 15.21 -18.77
N TYR A 290 -3.52 14.52 -18.86
CA TYR A 290 -3.93 13.50 -17.89
C TYR A 290 -4.39 12.22 -18.62
N PRO A 291 -3.46 11.53 -19.31
CA PRO A 291 -3.81 10.32 -20.05
C PRO A 291 -4.30 9.22 -19.11
N CYS A 292 -5.23 8.40 -19.58
CA CYS A 292 -5.73 7.27 -18.80
C CYS A 292 -4.59 6.27 -18.51
N ALA A 293 -4.37 5.98 -17.23
CA ALA A 293 -3.36 5.01 -16.83
C ALA A 293 -3.80 3.58 -17.21
N PRO A 294 -2.88 2.73 -17.72
CA PRO A 294 -3.20 1.36 -18.10
C PRO A 294 -3.90 0.58 -16.98
N GLY A 295 -5.03 -0.06 -17.30
CA GLY A 295 -5.81 -0.87 -16.36
C GLY A 295 -6.55 -0.07 -15.28
N LYS A 296 -6.60 1.26 -15.36
CA LYS A 296 -7.33 2.12 -14.41
C LYS A 296 -8.65 2.63 -14.98
N GLN A 297 -9.61 2.86 -14.09
CA GLN A 297 -10.94 3.37 -14.41
C GLN A 297 -11.28 4.56 -13.52
N TYR A 298 -11.96 5.56 -14.10
CA TYR A 298 -12.21 6.86 -13.50
C TYR A 298 -13.70 7.16 -13.32
N TYR A 299 -14.49 6.13 -13.04
CA TYR A 299 -15.88 6.27 -12.61
C TYR A 299 -16.02 7.05 -11.31
N GLY A 300 -17.26 7.44 -10.98
CA GLY A 300 -17.55 8.25 -9.82
C GLY A 300 -17.12 7.60 -8.50
N ARG A 301 -16.31 8.29 -7.71
CA ARG A 301 -15.93 7.89 -6.33
C ARG A 301 -16.06 9.04 -5.34
N GLY A 302 -16.34 8.72 -4.09
CA GLY A 302 -16.29 9.64 -2.96
C GLY A 302 -17.48 10.61 -2.86
N PRO A 303 -17.39 11.63 -1.99
CA PRO A 303 -18.54 12.44 -1.57
C PRO A 303 -19.23 13.22 -2.70
N ILE A 304 -18.47 13.59 -3.74
CA ILE A 304 -18.96 14.34 -4.89
C ILE A 304 -18.92 13.52 -6.20
N GLN A 305 -18.69 12.21 -6.10
CA GLN A 305 -18.59 11.30 -7.25
C GLN A 305 -17.57 11.77 -8.30
N LEU A 306 -16.32 12.02 -7.86
CA LEU A 306 -15.22 12.42 -8.75
C LEU A 306 -15.11 11.44 -9.92
N SER A 307 -15.22 11.96 -11.14
CA SER A 307 -15.31 11.18 -12.38
C SER A 307 -14.40 11.77 -13.45
N TRP A 308 -13.98 10.97 -14.43
CA TRP A 308 -13.06 11.29 -15.54
C TRP A 308 -11.57 11.39 -15.17
N ASN A 309 -10.72 10.76 -15.97
CA ASN A 309 -9.25 10.81 -15.87
C ASN A 309 -8.70 12.23 -15.69
N VAL A 310 -9.25 13.20 -16.43
CA VAL A 310 -8.82 14.61 -16.35
C VAL A 310 -9.04 15.21 -14.96
N ASN A 311 -10.14 14.87 -14.29
CA ASN A 311 -10.44 15.37 -12.95
C ASN A 311 -9.61 14.63 -11.89
N TYR A 312 -9.43 13.31 -12.02
CA TYR A 312 -8.52 12.57 -11.13
C TYR A 312 -7.07 13.09 -11.27
N GLY A 313 -6.61 13.38 -12.48
CA GLY A 313 -5.31 13.97 -12.73
C GLY A 313 -5.17 15.36 -12.11
N ALA A 314 -6.12 16.26 -12.35
CA ALA A 314 -6.10 17.61 -11.81
C ALA A 314 -6.21 17.64 -10.27
N ALA A 315 -7.10 16.83 -9.69
CA ALA A 315 -7.22 16.68 -8.24
C ALA A 315 -5.94 16.10 -7.63
N GLY A 316 -5.38 15.06 -8.25
CA GLY A 316 -4.13 14.44 -7.80
C GLY A 316 -2.97 15.42 -7.79
N ALA A 317 -2.81 16.21 -8.86
CA ALA A 317 -1.79 17.24 -8.97
C ALA A 317 -1.94 18.32 -7.88
N ALA A 318 -3.16 18.82 -7.65
CA ALA A 318 -3.42 19.85 -6.65
C ALA A 318 -3.20 19.35 -5.20
N LEU A 319 -3.49 18.08 -4.94
CA LEU A 319 -3.45 17.50 -3.60
C LEU A 319 -2.12 16.77 -3.29
N GLY A 320 -1.23 16.64 -4.27
CA GLY A 320 0.00 15.84 -4.14
C GLY A 320 -0.28 14.34 -3.99
N LEU A 321 -1.33 13.83 -4.64
CA LEU A 321 -1.79 12.45 -4.54
C LEU A 321 -1.74 11.74 -5.91
N PRO A 322 -1.42 10.44 -5.97
CA PRO A 322 -1.30 9.71 -7.24
C PRO A 322 -2.66 9.30 -7.80
N LEU A 323 -3.63 10.21 -7.89
CA LEU A 323 -5.02 9.87 -8.23
C LEU A 323 -5.21 9.48 -9.70
N LEU A 324 -4.33 9.91 -10.60
CA LEU A 324 -4.36 9.45 -11.99
C LEU A 324 -3.91 7.98 -12.12
N THR A 325 -2.83 7.61 -11.43
CA THR A 325 -2.25 6.26 -11.49
C THR A 325 -2.82 5.31 -10.44
N ASN A 326 -3.49 5.84 -9.42
CA ASN A 326 -4.17 5.09 -8.36
C ASN A 326 -5.50 5.77 -7.97
N PRO A 327 -6.51 5.77 -8.87
CA PRO A 327 -7.81 6.39 -8.61
C PRO A 327 -8.60 5.70 -7.49
N ASP A 328 -8.31 4.44 -7.18
CA ASP A 328 -8.99 3.67 -6.13
C ASP A 328 -8.76 4.24 -4.72
N LEU A 329 -7.71 5.07 -4.53
CA LEU A 329 -7.48 5.77 -3.26
C LEU A 329 -8.69 6.59 -2.80
N VAL A 330 -9.45 7.16 -3.74
CA VAL A 330 -10.66 7.95 -3.44
C VAL A 330 -11.77 7.08 -2.82
N ALA A 331 -11.75 5.77 -3.03
CA ALA A 331 -12.68 4.81 -2.43
C ALA A 331 -12.08 4.00 -1.27
N GLN A 332 -10.78 4.15 -0.97
CA GLN A 332 -10.06 3.38 0.05
C GLN A 332 -9.65 4.22 1.26
N ASP A 333 -9.44 5.52 1.08
CA ASP A 333 -9.10 6.45 2.16
C ASP A 333 -10.14 7.56 2.29
N SER A 334 -10.80 7.60 3.46
CA SER A 334 -11.85 8.58 3.78
C SER A 334 -11.36 10.02 3.65
N SER A 335 -10.15 10.33 4.13
CA SER A 335 -9.60 11.68 4.08
C SER A 335 -9.27 12.06 2.64
N VAL A 336 -8.72 11.15 1.84
CA VAL A 336 -8.51 11.38 0.40
C VAL A 336 -9.83 11.67 -0.31
N ALA A 337 -10.88 10.92 -0.02
CA ALA A 337 -12.21 11.15 -0.60
C ALA A 337 -12.76 12.54 -0.25
N TRP A 338 -12.59 12.99 1.00
CA TRP A 338 -12.99 14.34 1.40
C TRP A 338 -12.12 15.43 0.77
N LYS A 339 -10.81 15.20 0.62
CA LYS A 339 -9.90 16.14 -0.05
C LYS A 339 -10.30 16.36 -1.51
N THR A 340 -10.73 15.32 -2.23
CA THR A 340 -11.18 15.49 -3.63
C THR A 340 -12.49 16.27 -3.73
N ALA A 341 -13.43 16.05 -2.81
CA ALA A 341 -14.66 16.84 -2.74
C ALA A 341 -14.40 18.32 -2.42
N LEU A 342 -13.51 18.60 -1.46
CA LEU A 342 -13.09 19.96 -1.15
C LEU A 342 -12.30 20.60 -2.31
N TRP A 343 -11.45 19.84 -3.00
CA TRP A 343 -10.78 20.31 -4.20
C TRP A 343 -11.77 20.79 -5.25
N PHE A 344 -12.80 20.00 -5.54
CA PHE A 344 -13.82 20.41 -6.50
C PHE A 344 -14.51 21.69 -6.04
N TRP A 345 -15.02 21.71 -4.80
CA TRP A 345 -15.77 22.82 -4.23
C TRP A 345 -15.02 24.16 -4.26
N ASN A 346 -13.71 24.13 -3.98
CA ASN A 346 -12.92 25.34 -3.82
C ASN A 346 -12.22 25.79 -5.10
N THR A 347 -12.09 24.92 -6.11
CA THR A 347 -11.23 25.21 -7.28
C THR A 347 -11.90 25.04 -8.63
N GLN A 348 -13.01 24.31 -8.72
CA GLN A 348 -13.64 23.95 -10.00
C GLN A 348 -14.93 24.74 -10.21
N SER A 349 -15.11 25.29 -11.42
CA SER A 349 -16.38 25.87 -11.85
C SER A 349 -17.30 24.85 -12.53
N GLY A 350 -16.78 23.69 -12.95
CA GLY A 350 -17.51 22.67 -13.70
C GLY A 350 -18.34 23.27 -14.83
N ALA A 351 -19.65 23.01 -14.85
CA ALA A 351 -20.57 23.55 -15.87
C ALA A 351 -21.05 25.00 -15.59
N GLY A 352 -20.65 25.57 -14.45
CA GLY A 352 -20.95 26.94 -14.06
C GLY A 352 -19.82 27.91 -14.43
N THR A 353 -19.90 29.12 -13.87
CA THR A 353 -18.95 30.22 -14.14
C THR A 353 -18.07 30.58 -12.95
N MET A 354 -18.30 29.95 -11.80
CA MET A 354 -17.57 30.21 -10.56
C MET A 354 -17.45 28.95 -9.71
N THR A 355 -16.53 28.96 -8.74
CA THR A 355 -16.42 27.87 -7.78
C THR A 355 -17.61 27.89 -6.82
N PRO A 356 -18.09 26.72 -6.35
CA PRO A 356 -19.09 26.67 -5.30
C PRO A 356 -18.72 27.46 -4.03
N HIS A 357 -17.44 27.48 -3.64
CA HIS A 357 -16.93 28.34 -2.57
C HIS A 357 -17.27 29.82 -2.81
N ASN A 358 -16.90 30.36 -3.98
CA ASN A 358 -17.15 31.75 -4.32
C ASN A 358 -18.65 32.05 -4.50
N ALA A 359 -19.44 31.08 -4.99
CA ALA A 359 -20.88 31.24 -5.11
C ALA A 359 -21.56 31.54 -3.76
N ILE A 360 -21.12 30.87 -2.70
CA ILE A 360 -21.62 31.14 -1.35
C ILE A 360 -20.97 32.39 -0.78
N VAL A 361 -19.64 32.47 -0.76
CA VAL A 361 -18.89 33.56 -0.09
C VAL A 361 -19.23 34.94 -0.66
N ASN A 362 -19.46 35.05 -1.97
CA ASN A 362 -19.78 36.30 -2.64
C ASN A 362 -21.30 36.56 -2.73
N GLY A 363 -22.13 35.69 -2.14
CA GLY A 363 -23.59 35.86 -2.12
C GLY A 363 -24.28 35.64 -3.47
N SER A 364 -23.66 34.95 -4.43
CA SER A 364 -24.29 34.60 -5.71
C SER A 364 -25.43 33.58 -5.52
N GLY A 365 -25.34 32.74 -4.50
CA GLY A 365 -26.41 31.87 -4.03
C GLY A 365 -26.18 30.38 -4.27
N PHE A 366 -27.00 29.54 -3.61
CA PHE A 366 -26.85 28.09 -3.66
C PHE A 366 -27.04 27.50 -5.06
N GLY A 367 -27.89 28.12 -5.90
CA GLY A 367 -28.14 27.68 -7.28
C GLY A 367 -26.87 27.64 -8.15
N GLU A 368 -25.92 28.54 -7.93
CA GLU A 368 -24.65 28.53 -8.65
C GLU A 368 -23.74 27.36 -8.23
N THR A 369 -23.88 26.86 -6.99
CA THR A 369 -23.19 25.63 -6.58
C THR A 369 -23.72 24.40 -7.34
N ILE A 370 -25.05 24.34 -7.53
CA ILE A 370 -25.70 23.28 -8.33
C ILE A 370 -25.22 23.37 -9.78
N ARG A 371 -25.19 24.59 -10.32
CA ARG A 371 -24.72 24.85 -11.69
C ARG A 371 -23.29 24.35 -11.90
N SER A 372 -22.40 24.62 -10.96
CA SER A 372 -21.02 24.18 -11.06
C SER A 372 -20.85 22.66 -10.94
N ILE A 373 -21.65 21.98 -10.12
CA ILE A 373 -21.51 20.54 -9.88
C ILE A 373 -22.15 19.72 -11.01
N ASN A 374 -23.39 20.01 -11.39
CA ASN A 374 -24.10 19.23 -12.40
C ASN A 374 -25.07 20.07 -13.26
N GLY A 375 -24.76 21.36 -13.45
CA GLY A 375 -25.67 22.30 -14.10
C GLY A 375 -26.01 21.97 -15.54
N ALA A 376 -25.11 21.31 -16.27
CA ALA A 376 -25.35 20.87 -17.65
C ALA A 376 -26.46 19.80 -17.75
N LYS A 377 -26.80 19.12 -16.65
CA LYS A 377 -27.86 18.10 -16.60
C LYS A 377 -29.08 18.52 -15.78
N GLU A 378 -28.94 19.51 -14.90
CA GLU A 378 -29.99 19.83 -13.92
C GLU A 378 -30.61 21.22 -14.09
N CYS A 379 -29.79 22.25 -14.30
CA CYS A 379 -30.25 23.63 -14.33
C CYS A 379 -31.03 23.97 -15.61
N ASN A 380 -31.61 25.17 -15.66
CA ASN A 380 -32.38 25.72 -16.78
C ASN A 380 -33.58 24.83 -17.16
N GLY A 381 -34.17 24.17 -16.15
CA GLY A 381 -35.34 23.30 -16.32
C GLY A 381 -35.04 21.89 -16.84
N LEU A 382 -33.77 21.49 -16.96
CA LEU A 382 -33.40 20.15 -17.46
C LEU A 382 -33.75 19.03 -16.48
N ASN A 383 -33.56 19.25 -15.18
CA ASN A 383 -34.01 18.32 -14.15
C ASN A 383 -34.45 19.06 -12.87
N PRO A 384 -35.68 19.66 -12.87
CA PRO A 384 -36.18 20.40 -11.73
C PRO A 384 -36.25 19.58 -10.44
N ALA A 385 -36.51 18.26 -10.54
CA ALA A 385 -36.58 17.39 -9.38
C ALA A 385 -35.21 17.22 -8.68
N ALA A 386 -34.13 17.10 -9.44
CA ALA A 386 -32.78 17.04 -8.87
C ALA A 386 -32.37 18.36 -8.21
N VAL A 387 -32.70 19.50 -8.84
CA VAL A 387 -32.49 20.84 -8.25
C VAL A 387 -33.24 20.97 -6.92
N GLU A 388 -34.53 20.61 -6.89
CA GLU A 388 -35.31 20.68 -5.65
C GLU A 388 -34.76 19.75 -4.56
N ASN A 389 -34.27 18.55 -4.90
CA ASN A 389 -33.66 17.66 -3.92
C ASN A 389 -32.43 18.30 -3.25
N ARG A 390 -31.54 18.93 -4.05
CA ARG A 390 -30.38 19.66 -3.50
C ARG A 390 -30.81 20.81 -2.60
N VAL A 391 -31.80 21.60 -3.05
CA VAL A 391 -32.34 22.72 -2.27
C VAL A 391 -32.92 22.22 -0.94
N ASN A 392 -33.64 21.09 -0.96
CA ASN A 392 -34.20 20.48 0.24
C ASN A 392 -33.11 20.03 1.21
N PHE A 393 -32.06 19.34 0.73
CA PHE A 393 -30.94 18.94 1.59
C PHE A 393 -30.21 20.14 2.19
N PHE A 394 -29.92 21.16 1.38
CA PHE A 394 -29.32 22.39 1.86
C PHE A 394 -30.20 23.05 2.94
N THR A 395 -31.51 23.14 2.72
CA THR A 395 -32.46 23.75 3.67
C THR A 395 -32.52 22.98 4.99
N ILE A 396 -32.57 21.64 4.94
CA ILE A 396 -32.56 20.80 6.14
C ILE A 396 -31.26 21.01 6.93
N PHE A 397 -30.11 21.04 6.24
CA PHE A 397 -28.82 21.22 6.90
C PHE A 397 -28.63 22.64 7.43
N ALA A 398 -29.08 23.66 6.70
CA ALA A 398 -29.13 25.04 7.15
C ALA A 398 -29.93 25.20 8.45
N ASN A 399 -31.13 24.60 8.50
CA ASN A 399 -31.98 24.60 9.70
C ASN A 399 -31.27 23.91 10.88
N LEU A 400 -30.59 22.78 10.63
CA LEU A 400 -29.84 22.08 11.67
C LEU A 400 -28.66 22.88 12.24
N LEU A 401 -28.08 23.78 11.44
CA LEU A 401 -27.04 24.71 11.88
C LEU A 401 -27.58 26.02 12.48
N GLY A 402 -28.91 26.20 12.47
CA GLY A 402 -29.59 27.37 12.99
C GLY A 402 -29.39 28.64 12.15
N ILE A 403 -29.30 28.51 10.82
CA ILE A 403 -29.08 29.62 9.90
C ILE A 403 -30.12 29.65 8.78
N SER A 404 -30.30 30.80 8.13
CA SER A 404 -31.12 30.93 6.92
C SER A 404 -30.33 30.54 5.67
N THR A 405 -31.03 30.06 4.65
CA THR A 405 -30.43 29.60 3.38
C THR A 405 -29.91 30.72 2.48
N GLY A 406 -30.30 31.97 2.74
CA GLY A 406 -30.09 33.08 1.79
C GLY A 406 -31.02 32.98 0.57
N ASN A 407 -30.65 33.71 -0.49
CA ASN A 407 -31.44 33.83 -1.72
C ASN A 407 -30.85 32.99 -2.88
N ASN A 408 -31.52 33.00 -4.04
CA ASN A 408 -31.05 32.36 -5.27
C ASN A 408 -30.71 30.87 -5.11
N LEU A 409 -31.65 30.11 -4.54
CA LEU A 409 -31.43 28.70 -4.20
C LEU A 409 -31.44 27.76 -5.42
N ARG A 410 -32.05 28.20 -6.52
CA ARG A 410 -32.30 27.37 -7.70
C ARG A 410 -31.47 27.84 -8.88
N CYS A 411 -31.27 26.92 -9.80
CA CYS A 411 -30.87 27.12 -11.18
C CYS A 411 -31.84 26.31 -12.05
#